data_AF-A0A7L4QL26-F1
#
_entry.id   AF-A0A7L4QL26-F1
#
_cell.length_a   1.000
_cell.length_b   1.000
_cell.length_c   1.000
_cell.angle_alpha   90.00
_cell.angle_beta   90.00
_cell.angle_gamma   90.00
#
_symmetry.space_group_name_H-M   'P 1'
#
loop_
_entity.id
_entity.type
_entity.pdbx_description
1 polymer ?
#
loop_
_entity_poly.entity_id
_entity_poly.type
_entity_poly.pdbx_seq_one_letter_code
_entity_poly.pdbx_strand_id
1 'polypeptide(L)'
;YELSRLVEKYTTMPVPKNKAIVGDNVFSHESGIHVSAVRAEPLTYEPYMPEFVGQKRRIILGKHCGISCIDYKLEELGLSIPQNEKENLILKIKEMAERGAKVGDKEFKNMVQEILAKG
;
A
#
# COMPACT_ATOMS: atom_id res chain seq x y z
N TYR A 1 -8.10 -9.94 14.68
CA TYR A 1 -7.65 -8.53 14.66
C TYR A 1 -8.43 -7.66 15.65
N GLU A 2 -9.76 -7.66 15.61
CA GLU A 2 -10.63 -6.82 16.46
C GLU A 2 -10.41 -6.99 17.97
N LEU A 3 -10.30 -8.23 18.45
CA LEU A 3 -10.04 -8.50 19.87
C LEU A 3 -8.72 -7.85 20.33
N SER A 4 -7.66 -7.90 19.52
CA SER A 4 -6.39 -7.27 19.85
C SER A 4 -6.50 -5.74 19.91
N ARG A 5 -7.31 -5.12 19.04
CA ARG A 5 -7.61 -3.67 19.09
C ARG A 5 -8.41 -3.30 20.34
N LEU A 6 -9.34 -4.17 20.75
CA LEU A 6 -10.10 -3.99 21.98
C LEU A 6 -9.18 -4.02 23.21
N VAL A 7 -8.29 -5.02 23.28
CA VAL A 7 -7.31 -5.13 24.37
C VAL A 7 -6.38 -3.92 24.39
N GLU A 8 -5.80 -3.53 23.26
CA GLU A 8 -4.96 -2.31 23.12
C GLU A 8 -5.67 -1.06 23.68
N LYS A 9 -6.96 -0.88 23.34
CA LYS A 9 -7.78 0.23 23.82
C LYS A 9 -7.95 0.23 25.34
N TYR A 10 -8.17 -0.93 25.96
CA TYR A 10 -8.42 -1.02 27.41
C TYR A 10 -7.14 -1.03 28.25
N THR A 11 -6.03 -1.57 27.72
CA THR A 11 -4.76 -1.67 28.44
C THR A 11 -3.86 -0.47 28.22
N THR A 12 -4.15 0.38 27.24
CA THR A 12 -3.26 1.46 26.75
C THR A 12 -1.89 0.97 26.27
N MET A 13 -1.75 -0.34 26.02
CA MET A 13 -0.54 -0.93 25.49
C MET A 13 -0.66 -1.09 23.97
N PRO A 14 0.09 -0.34 23.16
CA PRO A 14 -0.01 -0.40 21.71
C PRO A 14 0.51 -1.74 21.17
N VAL A 15 -0.18 -2.28 20.17
CA VAL A 15 0.29 -3.42 19.39
C VAL A 15 1.40 -2.96 18.45
N PRO A 16 2.61 -3.56 18.50
CA PRO A 16 3.66 -3.23 17.54
C PRO A 16 3.20 -3.45 16.10
N LYS A 17 3.55 -2.54 15.20
CA LYS A 17 3.10 -2.61 13.79
C LYS A 17 3.51 -3.91 13.09
N ASN A 18 4.65 -4.48 13.48
CA ASN A 18 5.18 -5.73 12.94
C ASN A 18 4.83 -6.97 13.78
N LYS A 19 3.92 -6.85 14.76
CA LYS A 19 3.48 -8.00 15.57
C LYS A 19 2.81 -9.03 14.65
N ALA A 20 3.28 -10.28 14.69
CA ALA A 20 2.68 -11.37 13.91
C ALA A 20 1.16 -11.43 14.08
N ILE A 21 0.45 -11.75 12.99
CA ILE A 21 -1.02 -11.90 12.90
C ILE A 21 -1.80 -10.58 13.03
N VAL A 22 -1.47 -9.74 14.02
CA VAL A 22 -2.33 -8.62 14.44
C VAL A 22 -1.73 -7.25 14.22
N GLY A 23 -0.45 -7.17 13.86
CA GLY A 23 0.23 -5.93 13.55
C GLY A 23 -0.24 -5.34 12.22
N ASP A 24 -0.19 -4.01 12.13
CA ASP A 24 -0.60 -3.26 10.95
C ASP A 24 0.23 -3.59 9.69
N ASN A 25 1.50 -3.92 9.84
CA ASN A 25 2.38 -4.07 8.68
C ASN A 25 2.42 -5.51 8.16
N VAL A 26 1.70 -6.46 8.77
CA VAL A 26 1.82 -7.89 8.46
C VAL A 26 1.44 -8.22 7.02
N PHE A 27 0.44 -7.54 6.46
CA PHE A 27 -0.01 -7.69 5.07
C PHE A 27 0.28 -6.45 4.21
N SER A 28 1.34 -5.73 4.56
CA SER A 28 1.76 -4.54 3.83
C SER A 28 2.90 -4.87 2.86
N HIS A 29 2.72 -4.52 1.59
CA HIS A 29 3.70 -4.77 0.53
C HIS A 29 4.12 -3.46 -0.14
N GLU A 30 5.42 -3.23 -0.26
CA GLU A 30 5.96 -2.00 -0.89
C GLU A 30 6.67 -2.29 -2.22
N SER A 31 7.49 -3.34 -2.24
CA SER A 31 8.33 -3.68 -3.38
C SER A 31 7.49 -4.10 -4.59
N GLY A 32 7.77 -3.51 -5.75
CA GLY A 32 7.06 -3.82 -7.00
C GLY A 32 7.01 -5.32 -7.32
N ILE A 33 8.09 -6.07 -7.04
CA ILE A 33 8.14 -7.52 -7.25
C ILE A 33 7.24 -8.28 -6.26
N HIS A 34 7.15 -7.83 -5.01
CA HIS A 34 6.27 -8.44 -4.01
C HIS A 34 4.80 -8.16 -4.36
N VAL A 35 4.47 -6.93 -4.74
CA VAL A 35 3.12 -6.57 -5.17
C VAL A 35 2.71 -7.39 -6.40
N SER A 36 3.61 -7.53 -7.37
CA SER A 36 3.36 -8.35 -8.56
C SER A 36 3.10 -9.81 -8.20
N ALA A 37 3.91 -10.39 -7.32
CA ALA A 37 3.76 -11.78 -6.90
C ALA A 37 2.46 -12.00 -6.12
N VAL A 38 2.16 -11.13 -5.15
CA VAL A 38 0.94 -11.24 -4.33
C VAL A 38 -0.33 -11.00 -5.15
N ARG A 39 -0.27 -10.16 -6.19
CA ARG A 39 -1.39 -9.97 -7.12
C ARG A 39 -1.64 -11.22 -7.99
N ALA A 40 -0.59 -11.94 -8.36
CA ALA A 40 -0.68 -13.13 -9.18
C ALA A 40 -1.07 -14.37 -8.36
N GLU A 41 -0.38 -14.61 -7.26
CA GLU A 41 -0.62 -15.68 -6.30
C GLU A 41 -0.33 -15.16 -4.88
N PRO A 42 -1.36 -14.73 -4.13
CA PRO A 42 -1.20 -14.20 -2.79
C PRO A 42 -0.36 -15.06 -1.84
N LEU A 43 -0.49 -16.40 -1.93
CA LEU A 43 0.20 -17.32 -1.02
C LEU A 43 1.73 -17.35 -1.19
N THR A 44 2.25 -16.71 -2.23
CA THR A 44 3.71 -16.56 -2.46
C THR A 44 4.39 -15.77 -1.33
N TYR A 45 3.71 -14.75 -0.78
CA TYR A 45 4.24 -13.90 0.29
C TYR A 45 3.28 -13.74 1.47
N GLU A 46 2.06 -14.29 1.38
CA GLU A 46 1.10 -14.27 2.47
C GLU A 46 0.76 -15.70 2.88
N PRO A 47 1.20 -16.16 4.06
CA PRO A 47 0.94 -17.54 4.50
C PRO A 47 -0.55 -17.92 4.57
N TYR A 48 -1.43 -16.93 4.63
CA TYR A 48 -2.88 -17.05 4.60
C TYR A 48 -3.49 -15.69 4.19
N MET A 49 -4.74 -15.70 3.75
CA MET A 49 -5.43 -14.50 3.31
C MET A 49 -5.63 -13.51 4.48
N PRO A 50 -5.40 -12.19 4.29
CA PRO A 50 -5.58 -11.18 5.34
C PRO A 50 -6.97 -11.23 5.99
N GLU A 51 -8.00 -11.54 5.19
CA GLU A 51 -9.40 -11.60 5.61
C GLU A 51 -9.63 -12.69 6.66
N PHE A 52 -8.84 -13.76 6.65
CA PHE A 52 -8.92 -14.85 7.62
C PHE A 52 -8.75 -14.36 9.07
N VAL A 53 -8.00 -13.27 9.27
CA VAL A 53 -7.77 -12.68 10.60
C VAL A 53 -8.47 -11.34 10.80
N GLY A 54 -9.34 -10.95 9.86
CA GLY A 54 -10.06 -9.68 9.86
C GLY A 54 -9.17 -8.49 9.46
N GLN A 55 -8.14 -8.71 8.65
CA GLN A 55 -7.28 -7.67 8.09
C GLN A 55 -7.52 -7.51 6.57
N LYS A 56 -6.85 -6.51 5.99
CA LYS A 56 -6.83 -6.25 4.55
C LYS A 56 -5.39 -6.06 4.11
N ARG A 57 -5.09 -6.50 2.89
CA ARG A 57 -3.82 -6.19 2.23
C ARG A 57 -3.66 -4.69 2.04
N ARG A 58 -2.43 -4.19 2.18
CA ARG A 58 -2.10 -2.78 1.94
C ARG A 58 -0.89 -2.66 1.03
N ILE A 59 -1.01 -1.84 -0.01
CA ILE A 59 0.13 -1.47 -0.85
C ILE A 59 0.69 -0.15 -0.35
N ILE A 60 1.98 -0.16 0.00
CA ILE A 60 2.71 1.01 0.43
C ILE A 60 3.36 1.66 -0.78
N LEU A 61 3.06 2.93 -1.01
CA LEU A 61 3.70 3.73 -2.04
C LEU A 61 4.98 4.37 -1.47
N GLY A 62 6.07 3.63 -1.56
CA GLY A 62 7.39 4.03 -1.05
C GLY A 62 8.49 4.02 -2.11
N LYS A 63 9.75 4.04 -1.66
CA LYS A 63 10.94 4.09 -2.53
C LYS A 63 11.07 2.86 -3.43
N HIS A 64 10.57 1.72 -2.95
CA HIS A 64 10.63 0.44 -3.68
C HIS A 64 9.40 0.18 -4.57
N CYS A 65 8.51 1.18 -4.65
CA CYS A 65 7.31 1.15 -5.48
C CYS A 65 7.69 1.04 -6.97
N GLY A 66 7.03 0.12 -7.67
CA GLY A 66 7.16 -0.06 -9.12
C GLY A 66 5.80 0.05 -9.81
N ILE A 67 5.76 -0.29 -11.10
CA ILE A 67 4.55 -0.20 -11.93
C ILE A 67 3.36 -0.98 -11.33
N SER A 68 3.62 -2.18 -10.80
CA SER A 68 2.59 -3.04 -10.21
C SER A 68 1.93 -2.40 -8.98
N CYS A 69 2.68 -1.61 -8.21
CA CYS A 69 2.13 -0.87 -7.06
C CYS A 69 1.20 0.25 -7.52
N ILE A 70 1.55 0.96 -8.60
CA ILE A 70 0.71 2.01 -9.19
C ILE A 70 -0.56 1.41 -9.76
N ASP A 71 -0.45 0.35 -10.55
CA ASP A 71 -1.60 -0.32 -11.16
C ASP A 71 -2.57 -0.82 -10.09
N TYR A 72 -2.06 -1.45 -9.02
CA TYR A 72 -2.88 -1.88 -7.90
C TYR A 72 -3.56 -0.69 -7.23
N LYS A 73 -2.84 0.41 -6.99
CA LYS A 73 -3.40 1.56 -6.28
C LYS A 73 -4.43 2.32 -7.10
N LEU A 74 -4.22 2.43 -8.41
CA LEU A 74 -5.20 2.98 -9.34
C LEU A 74 -6.48 2.14 -9.34
N GLU A 75 -6.35 0.81 -9.42
CA GLU A 75 -7.48 -0.12 -9.36
C GLU A 75 -8.24 -0.02 -8.03
N GLU A 76 -7.53 -0.06 -6.90
CA GLU A 76 -8.10 0.06 -5.55
C GLU A 76 -8.91 1.35 -5.36
N LEU A 77 -8.46 2.45 -5.98
CA LEU A 77 -9.09 3.77 -5.86
C LEU A 77 -10.07 4.09 -7.00
N GLY A 78 -10.25 3.19 -7.98
CA GLY A 78 -11.11 3.42 -9.14
C GLY A 78 -10.62 4.57 -10.04
N LEU A 79 -9.30 4.73 -10.19
CA LEU A 79 -8.66 5.76 -10.99
C LEU A 79 -8.01 5.17 -12.24
N SER A 80 -7.79 6.01 -13.25
CA SER A 80 -7.06 5.64 -14.47
C SER A 80 -6.25 6.82 -14.97
N ILE A 81 -5.05 6.52 -15.51
CA ILE A 81 -4.18 7.48 -16.18
C ILE A 81 -3.56 6.84 -17.43
N PRO A 82 -3.12 7.64 -18.41
CA PRO A 82 -2.39 7.13 -19.57
C PRO A 82 -1.15 6.31 -19.17
N GLN A 83 -0.84 5.26 -19.93
CA GLN A 83 0.26 4.35 -19.63
C GLN A 83 1.63 5.08 -19.58
N ASN A 84 1.84 6.06 -20.46
CA ASN A 84 3.06 6.87 -20.51
C ASN A 84 3.24 7.78 -19.28
N GLU A 85 2.18 8.07 -18.54
CA GLU A 85 2.25 8.91 -17.33
C GLU A 85 2.55 8.13 -16.05
N LYS A 86 2.40 6.79 -16.08
CA LYS A 86 2.65 5.96 -14.90
C LYS A 86 4.10 6.04 -14.43
N GLU A 87 5.06 6.09 -15.36
CA GLU A 87 6.48 6.23 -15.02
C GLU A 87 6.76 7.55 -14.30
N ASN A 88 6.15 8.63 -14.77
CA ASN A 88 6.24 9.95 -14.17
C ASN A 88 5.69 9.96 -12.73
N LEU A 89 4.56 9.28 -12.52
CA LEU A 89 3.96 9.10 -11.20
C LEU A 89 4.87 8.29 -10.25
N ILE A 90 5.50 7.22 -10.74
CA ILE A 90 6.48 6.42 -9.96
C ILE A 90 7.64 7.30 -9.50
N LEU A 91 8.21 8.11 -10.39
CA LEU A 91 9.33 9.00 -10.06
C LEU A 91 8.95 9.98 -8.95
N LYS A 92 7.80 10.65 -9.07
CA LYS A 92 7.29 11.56 -8.02
C LYS A 92 7.14 10.88 -6.67
N ILE A 93 6.57 9.66 -6.65
CA ILE A 93 6.39 8.88 -5.41
C ILE A 93 7.74 8.54 -4.78
N LYS A 94 8.71 8.10 -5.59
CA LYS A 94 10.06 7.78 -5.11
C LYS A 94 10.76 9.01 -4.53
N GLU A 95 10.70 10.15 -5.21
CA GLU A 95 11.27 11.41 -4.71
C GLU A 95 10.65 11.84 -3.38
N MET A 96 9.33 11.71 -3.23
CA MET A 96 8.66 12.02 -1.97
C MET A 96 9.06 11.07 -0.85
N ALA A 97 9.14 9.76 -1.15
CA ALA A 97 9.57 8.76 -0.19
C ALA A 97 11.02 8.97 0.26
N GLU A 98 11.92 9.37 -0.65
CA GLU A 98 13.31 9.71 -0.32
C GLU A 98 13.43 10.91 0.62
N ARG A 99 12.50 11.86 0.54
CA ARG A 99 12.39 12.99 1.48
C ARG A 99 11.70 12.61 2.80
N GLY A 100 11.34 11.34 2.99
CA GLY A 100 10.65 10.84 4.17
C GLY A 100 9.15 11.15 4.21
N ALA A 101 8.58 11.66 3.12
CA ALA A 101 7.15 11.91 3.02
C ALA A 101 6.38 10.60 2.79
N LYS A 102 5.18 10.50 3.35
CA LYS A 102 4.27 9.38 3.11
C LYS A 102 3.31 9.75 1.99
N VAL A 103 3.12 8.83 1.05
CA VAL A 103 2.12 8.96 0.00
C VAL A 103 0.89 8.15 0.40
N GLY A 104 -0.10 8.82 0.99
CA GLY A 104 -1.41 8.23 1.27
C GLY A 104 -2.36 8.38 0.08
N ASP A 105 -3.58 7.88 0.24
CA ASP A 105 -4.60 7.89 -0.83
C ASP A 105 -4.95 9.30 -1.28
N LYS A 106 -4.95 10.27 -0.37
CA LYS A 106 -5.23 11.67 -0.67
C LYS A 106 -4.12 12.27 -1.53
N GLU A 107 -2.87 12.09 -1.12
CA GLU A 107 -1.70 12.58 -1.86
C GLU A 107 -1.61 11.91 -3.23
N PHE A 108 -1.85 10.60 -3.30
CA PHE A 108 -1.86 9.86 -4.56
C PHE A 108 -2.96 10.36 -5.51
N LYS A 109 -4.19 10.55 -5.01
CA LYS A 109 -5.29 11.14 -5.79
C LYS A 109 -4.92 12.51 -6.35
N ASN A 110 -4.32 13.37 -5.53
CA ASN A 110 -3.88 14.69 -5.97
C ASN A 110 -2.84 14.60 -7.10
N MET A 111 -1.84 13.72 -6.97
CA MET A 111 -0.83 13.52 -8.02
C MET A 111 -1.45 13.02 -9.33
N VAL A 112 -2.43 12.11 -9.24
CA VAL A 112 -3.18 11.61 -10.41
C VAL A 112 -3.96 12.76 -11.09
N GLN A 113 -4.65 13.60 -10.33
CA GLN A 113 -5.38 14.74 -10.89
C GLN A 113 -4.44 15.77 -11.53
N GLU A 114 -3.29 16.05 -10.93
CA GLU A 114 -2.27 16.93 -11.53
C GLU A 114 -1.72 16.41 -12.86
N ILE A 115 -1.61 15.09 -13.00
CA ILE A 115 -1.19 14.45 -14.26
C ILE A 115 -2.27 14.60 -15.32
N LEU A 116 -3.53 14.30 -14.97
CA LEU A 116 -4.66 14.39 -15.89
C LEU A 116 -4.96 15.83 -16.33
N ALA A 117 -4.68 16.83 -15.49
CA ALA A 117 -4.88 18.24 -15.84
C ALA A 117 -3.80 18.81 -16.79
N LYS A 118 -2.71 18.07 -17.04
CA LYS A 118 -1.59 18.48 -17.91
C LYS A 118 -1.63 17.87 -19.31
N GLY A 119 -2.49 16.88 -19.54
CA GLY A 119 -2.73 16.25 -20.85
C GLY A 119 -3.98 16.80 -21.51
#